data_AF-A0ABD5XPV4-F1
#
_entry.id   AF-A0ABD5XPV4-F1
#
_cell.length_a   1.000
_cell.length_b   1.000
_cell.length_c   1.000
_cell.angle_alpha   90.00
_cell.angle_beta   90.00
_cell.angle_gamma   90.00
#
_symmetry.space_group_name_H-M   'P 1'
#
loop_
_entity.id
_entity.type
_entity.pdbx_description
1 polymer ?
#
loop_
_entity_poly.entity_id
_entity_poly.type
_entity_poly.pdbx_seq_one_letter_code
_entity_poly.pdbx_strand_id
1 'polypeptide(L)' 'MGPTDRAVFTCADCGASAPSFGIDYDRLGYPVCPACEAVESPLGGPGARVRP' A
#
# COMPACT_ATOMS: atom_id res chain seq x y z
N MET A 1 -10.47 12.99 -22.79
CA MET A 1 -10.03 12.60 -21.43
C MET A 1 -9.13 11.37 -21.59
N GLY A 2 -7.85 11.46 -21.21
CA GLY A 2 -6.92 10.33 -21.28
C GLY A 2 -7.26 9.28 -20.21
N PRO A 3 -6.77 8.02 -20.34
CA PRO A 3 -6.95 7.03 -19.30
C PRO A 3 -6.32 7.60 -18.03
N THR A 4 -7.13 7.84 -17.01
CA THR A 4 -6.61 7.99 -15.65
C THR A 4 -5.84 6.71 -15.41
N ASP A 5 -4.51 6.80 -15.45
CA ASP A 5 -3.63 5.73 -15.04
C ASP A 5 -4.15 5.29 -13.68
N ARG A 6 -4.85 4.15 -13.67
CA ARG A 6 -5.43 3.60 -12.45
C ARG A 6 -4.22 3.10 -11.69
N ALA A 7 -3.59 3.99 -10.94
CA ALA A 7 -2.46 3.64 -10.09
C ALA A 7 -2.86 2.38 -9.33
N VAL A 8 -2.10 1.31 -9.57
CA VAL A 8 -2.26 0.04 -8.89
C VAL A 8 -1.19 -0.01 -7.81
N PHE A 9 -1.63 -0.19 -6.58
CA PHE A 9 -0.77 -0.51 -5.47
C PHE A 9 -0.46 -2.00 -5.49
N THR A 10 0.81 -2.35 -5.30
CA THR A 10 1.24 -3.74 -5.13
C THR A 10 2.06 -3.82 -3.84
N CYS A 11 1.62 -4.64 -2.90
CA CYS A 11 2.31 -4.86 -1.62
C CYS A 11 3.54 -5.73 -1.83
N ALA A 12 4.70 -5.29 -1.35
CA ALA A 12 5.94 -6.05 -1.42
C ALA A 12 6.01 -7.20 -0.40
N ASP A 13 5.21 -7.14 0.68
CA ASP A 13 5.19 -8.18 1.73
C ASP A 13 4.41 -9.43 1.32
N CYS A 14 3.17 -9.27 0.85
CA CYS A 14 2.28 -10.37 0.49
C CYS A 14 2.00 -10.51 -1.02
N GLY A 15 2.43 -9.55 -1.84
CA GLY A 15 2.20 -9.55 -3.29
C GLY A 15 0.77 -9.16 -3.72
N ALA A 16 -0.10 -8.77 -2.78
CA ALA A 16 -1.45 -8.34 -3.11
C ALA A 16 -1.44 -7.07 -3.97
N SER A 17 -2.34 -7.01 -4.96
CA SER A 17 -2.55 -5.84 -5.79
C SER A 17 -3.95 -5.25 -5.59
N ALA A 18 -4.04 -3.94 -5.45
CA ALA A 18 -5.28 -3.22 -5.22
C ALA A 18 -5.25 -1.85 -5.93
N PRO A 19 -6.41 -1.30 -6.32
CA PRO A 19 -6.47 0.06 -6.84
C PRO A 19 -6.06 1.06 -5.76
N SER A 20 -5.17 2.02 -6.07
CA SER A 20 -4.67 3.00 -5.09
C SER A 20 -5.74 3.92 -4.51
N PHE A 21 -6.92 4.02 -5.12
CA PHE A 21 -8.07 4.76 -4.57
C PHE A 21 -8.92 3.94 -3.58
N GLY A 22 -8.63 2.65 -3.41
CA GLY A 22 -9.34 1.74 -2.51
C GLY A 22 -8.48 1.20 -1.37
N ILE A 23 -7.29 1.76 -1.15
CA ILE A 23 -6.41 1.40 -0.04
C ILE A 23 -6.41 2.51 1.01
N ASP A 24 -6.23 2.12 2.26
CA ASP A 24 -6.02 3.05 3.35
C ASP A 24 -4.59 3.60 3.36
N TYR A 25 -4.42 4.73 4.03
CA TYR A 25 -3.13 5.37 4.27
C TYR A 25 -2.94 5.58 5.76
N ASP A 26 -1.72 5.37 6.25
CA ASP A 26 -1.36 5.65 7.63
C ASP A 26 -1.30 7.18 7.88
N ARG A 27 -1.04 7.58 9.14
CA ARG A 27 -0.96 9.01 9.52
C ARG A 27 0.17 9.80 8.85
N LEU A 28 1.21 9.13 8.37
CA LEU A 28 2.31 9.71 7.61
C LEU A 28 2.02 9.74 6.10
N GLY A 29 0.91 9.15 5.66
CA GLY A 29 0.52 9.08 4.25
C GLY A 29 1.11 7.89 3.51
N TYR A 30 1.58 6.86 4.21
CA TYR A 30 2.06 5.63 3.58
C TYR A 30 0.91 4.66 3.28
N PRO A 31 0.90 4.02 2.10
CA PRO A 31 -0.17 3.09 1.74
C PRO A 31 -0.15 1.84 2.64
N VAL A 32 -1.33 1.48 3.15
CA VAL A 32 -1.56 0.29 3.98
C VAL A 32 -2.13 -0.80 3.10
N CYS A 33 -1.50 -1.98 3.14
CA CYS A 33 -1.98 -3.13 2.39
C CYS A 33 -3.33 -3.59 2.94
N PRO A 34 -4.39 -3.68 2.12
CA PRO A 34 -5.70 -4.14 2.58
C PRO A 34 -5.76 -5.65 2.88
N ALA A 35 -4.74 -6.42 2.49
CA ALA A 35 -4.70 -7.87 2.68
C ALA A 35 -3.94 -8.30 3.95
N CYS A 36 -2.80 -7.68 4.23
CA CYS A 36 -1.94 -8.03 5.38
C CYS A 36 -1.70 -6.87 6.35
N GLU A 37 -2.30 -5.71 6.11
CA GLU A 37 -2.18 -4.49 6.94
C GLU A 37 -0.75 -3.97 7.08
N ALA A 38 0.17 -4.41 6.21
CA ALA A 38 1.53 -3.92 6.15
C ALA A 38 1.56 -2.48 5.58
N VAL A 39 2.33 -1.61 6.23
CA VAL A 39 2.58 -0.25 5.76
C VAL A 39 3.77 -0.28 4.81
N GLU A 40 3.55 0.04 3.54
CA GLU A 40 4.63 0.07 2.54
C GLU A 40 5.35 1.42 2.62
N SER A 41 6.54 1.42 3.21
CA SER A 41 7.40 2.60 3.26
C SER A 41 8.38 2.62 2.08
N PRO A 42 8.64 3.79 1.45
CA PRO A 42 9.60 3.91 0.34
C PRO A 42 11.04 3.58 0.75
N LEU A 43 11.33 3.48 2.05
CA LEU A 43 12.61 3.06 2.60
C LEU A 43 12.85 1.54 2.52
N GLY A 44 11.93 0.76 1.94
CA GLY A 44 12.24 -0.57 1.38
C GLY A 44 12.60 -1.66 2.41
N GLY A 45 12.13 -1.55 3.64
CA GLY A 45 12.14 -2.68 4.59
C GLY A 45 10.84 -3.49 4.45
N PRO A 46 10.86 -4.82 4.65
CA PRO A 46 9.62 -5.59 4.79
C PRO A 46 8.76 -4.89 5.83
N GLY A 47 7.55 -4.48 5.42
CA GLY A 47 6.71 -3.54 6.13
C GLY A 47 6.75 -3.87 7.61
N ALA A 48 7.21 -2.92 8.42
CA ALA A 48 7.16 -3.07 9.87
C ALA A 48 5.69 -3.30 10.20
N ARG A 49 5.29 -4.56 10.41
CA ARG A 49 3.94 -4.91 10.85
C ARG A 49 3.67 -3.99 12.01
N VAL A 50 2.63 -3.17 11.90
CA VAL A 50 2.20 -2.26 12.95
C VAL A 50 1.87 -3.16 14.14
N ARG A 51 2.86 -3.39 15.02
CA ARG A 51 2.67 -4.19 16.22
C ARG A 51 1.83 -3.33 17.17
N PRO A 52 0.79 -3.89 17.80
CA PRO A 52 -0.08 -3.15 18.69
C PRO A 52 0.67 -2.56 19.88
#